data_AF-A0A7C9D6Q6-F1
#
_entry.id   AF-A0A7C9D6Q6-F1
#
_cell.length_a   1.000
_cell.length_b   1.000
_cell.length_c   1.000
_cell.angle_alpha   90.00
_cell.angle_beta   90.00
_cell.angle_gamma   90.00
#
_symmetry.space_group_name_H-M   'P 1'
#
loop_
_entity.id
_entity.type
_entity.pdbx_description
1 polymer ?
#
loop_
_entity_poly.entity_id
_entity_poly.type
_entity_poly.pdbx_seq_one_letter_code
_entity_poly.pdbx_strand_id
1 'polypeptide(L)'
;MGTFSTKSRNTEVCPTLRLGFDEVLADQDAPEPPQLLSLLASVLEKTIHKNEKFLKRSRVKDGVTIFHGLRPPALSIRQYIERIFKYSNCSPSCFLVAYIYMDRFLQGTSSYLTALNAHRLLISCVLLAAKFLEDA
;
A
#
# COMPACT_ATOMS: atom_id res chain seq x y z
N MET A 1 -35.72 -27.69 4.05
CA MET A 1 -34.58 -28.63 4.16
C MET A 1 -33.85 -28.63 2.83
N GLY A 2 -32.61 -28.15 2.81
CA GLY A 2 -31.78 -28.09 1.61
C GLY A 2 -30.34 -27.84 2.03
N THR A 3 -29.62 -28.93 2.27
CA THR A 3 -28.20 -28.93 2.64
C THR A 3 -27.35 -28.66 1.40
N PHE A 4 -26.59 -27.56 1.39
CA PHE A 4 -25.50 -27.36 0.42
C PHE A 4 -24.17 -27.60 1.11
N SER A 5 -23.57 -28.74 0.76
CA SER A 5 -22.24 -29.15 1.17
C SER A 5 -21.22 -28.79 0.09
N THR A 6 -20.08 -28.26 0.54
CA THR A 6 -18.72 -28.30 -0.05
C THR A 6 -18.47 -27.60 -1.39
N LYS A 7 -17.61 -26.56 -1.35
CA LYS A 7 -16.32 -26.61 -2.05
C LYS A 7 -15.32 -25.66 -1.39
N SER A 8 -14.42 -26.24 -0.60
CA SER A 8 -13.17 -25.61 -0.19
C SER A 8 -12.42 -25.20 -1.46
N ARG A 9 -12.30 -23.89 -1.70
CA ARG A 9 -11.35 -23.33 -2.65
C ARG A 9 -10.16 -22.89 -1.83
N ASN A 10 -9.08 -23.65 -1.96
CA ASN A 10 -7.73 -23.23 -1.63
C ASN A 10 -7.41 -22.02 -2.51
N THR A 11 -7.77 -20.83 -2.05
CA THR A 11 -7.17 -19.59 -2.52
C THR A 11 -5.80 -19.57 -1.87
N GLU A 12 -4.74 -19.71 -2.65
CA GLU A 12 -3.40 -19.36 -2.19
C GLU A 12 -3.39 -17.84 -1.93
N VAL A 13 -3.85 -17.48 -0.74
CA VAL A 13 -3.85 -16.12 -0.23
C VAL A 13 -2.39 -15.69 -0.16
N CYS A 14 -2.07 -14.65 -0.93
CA CYS A 14 -0.78 -13.97 -0.89
C CYS A 14 -0.44 -13.70 0.59
N PRO A 15 0.75 -14.12 1.09
CA PRO A 15 1.00 -14.08 2.52
C PRO A 15 0.99 -12.62 2.95
N THR A 16 -0.05 -12.31 3.72
CA THR A 16 -0.28 -11.13 4.55
C THR A 16 0.99 -10.34 4.82
N LEU A 17 0.97 -9.06 4.43
CA LEU A 17 1.89 -8.07 4.95
C LEU A 17 1.54 -7.77 6.41
N ARG A 18 1.91 -8.70 7.29
CA ARG A 18 1.74 -8.57 8.73
C ARG A 18 2.85 -7.66 9.25
N LEU A 19 2.65 -6.34 9.15
CA LEU A 19 3.53 -5.37 9.79
C LEU A 19 3.18 -5.33 11.28
N GLY A 20 4.09 -5.85 12.11
CA GLY A 20 4.10 -5.64 13.55
C GLY A 20 4.54 -4.21 13.81
N PHE A 21 3.56 -3.33 14.02
CA PHE A 21 3.80 -1.99 14.51
C PHE A 21 3.60 -2.01 16.02
N ASP A 22 4.68 -2.18 16.77
CA ASP A 22 4.72 -1.75 18.15
C ASP A 22 4.94 -0.23 18.16
N GLU A 23 4.10 0.47 18.92
CA GLU A 23 4.02 1.94 18.98
C GLU A 23 5.40 2.58 19.19
N VAL A 24 5.76 3.52 18.31
CA VAL A 24 6.87 4.44 18.54
C VAL A 24 6.31 5.85 18.51
N LEU A 25 5.81 6.29 19.67
CA LEU A 25 5.55 7.68 19.99
C LEU A 25 6.80 8.22 20.70
N ALA A 26 7.50 9.17 20.08
CA ALA A 26 8.21 10.24 20.79
C ALA A 26 8.79 11.25 19.78
N ASP A 27 8.24 12.46 19.86
CA ASP A 27 8.88 13.78 19.81
C ASP A 27 10.28 13.91 19.17
N GLN A 28 10.44 14.84 18.22
CA GLN A 28 11.46 15.90 18.26
C GLN A 28 11.45 16.82 17.02
N ASP A 29 11.81 18.09 17.29
CA ASP A 29 12.00 19.19 16.36
C ASP A 29 12.89 18.84 15.15
N ALA A 30 12.40 19.19 13.95
CA ALA A 30 12.92 19.00 12.59
C ALA A 30 12.57 17.67 11.88
N PRO A 31 12.20 17.71 10.57
CA PRO A 31 11.46 16.65 9.90
C PRO A 31 12.38 15.58 9.32
N GLU A 32 13.11 14.85 10.17
CA GLU A 32 13.59 13.53 9.77
C GLU A 32 12.35 12.67 9.48
N PRO A 33 12.25 12.00 8.32
CA PRO A 33 11.10 11.16 8.04
C PRO A 33 11.03 10.08 9.12
N PRO A 34 9.91 9.95 9.85
CA PRO A 34 9.76 8.96 10.90
C PRO A 34 10.21 7.59 10.40
N GLN A 35 10.82 6.77 11.27
CA GLN A 35 11.27 5.41 10.93
C GLN A 35 10.15 4.60 10.24
N LEU A 36 8.90 4.87 10.63
CA LEU A 36 7.67 4.41 9.98
C LEU A 36 7.66 4.62 8.45
N LEU A 37 7.97 5.82 7.95
CA LEU A 37 7.94 6.14 6.52
C LEU A 37 8.99 5.35 5.75
N SER A 38 10.19 5.23 6.30
CA SER A 38 11.26 4.41 5.72
C SER A 38 10.88 2.94 5.66
N LEU A 39 10.25 2.42 6.73
CA LEU A 39 9.74 1.06 6.77
C LEU A 39 8.64 0.83 5.72
N LEU A 40 7.64 1.71 5.65
CA LEU A 40 6.56 1.65 4.68
C LEU A 40 7.10 1.68 3.24
N ALA A 41 8.05 2.57 2.95
CA ALA A 41 8.72 2.64 1.66
C ALA A 41 9.40 1.30 1.31
N SER A 42 10.21 0.77 2.23
CA SER A 42 10.91 -0.51 2.02
C SER A 42 9.94 -1.66 1.76
N VAL A 43 8.84 -1.70 2.51
CA VAL A 43 7.82 -2.75 2.40
C VAL A 43 7.09 -2.65 1.06
N LEU A 44 6.67 -1.46 0.65
CA LEU A 44 5.98 -1.25 -0.63
C LEU A 44 6.90 -1.57 -1.80
N GLU A 45 8.16 -1.12 -1.77
CA GLU A 45 9.14 -1.43 -2.81
C GLU A 45 9.40 -2.94 -2.93
N LYS A 46 9.61 -3.63 -1.80
CA LYS A 46 9.77 -5.10 -1.77
C LYS A 46 8.53 -5.81 -2.31
N THR A 47 7.34 -5.31 -2.00
CA THR A 47 6.07 -5.89 -2.47
C THR A 47 5.93 -5.73 -3.98
N ILE A 48 6.19 -4.53 -4.52
CA ILE A 48 6.17 -4.27 -5.96
C ILE A 48 7.14 -5.20 -6.69
N HIS A 49 8.39 -5.30 -6.23
CA HIS A 49 9.38 -6.18 -6.86
C HIS A 49 8.96 -7.65 -6.84
N LYS A 50 8.41 -8.13 -5.73
CA LYS A 50 7.90 -9.51 -5.62
C LYS A 50 6.74 -9.76 -6.58
N ASN A 51 5.78 -8.84 -6.63
CA ASN A 51 4.59 -8.94 -7.48
C ASN A 51 4.95 -8.91 -8.96
N GLU A 52 5.80 -7.98 -9.39
CA GLU A 52 6.23 -7.92 -10.79
C GLU A 52 6.99 -9.17 -11.22
N LYS A 53 7.85 -9.70 -10.34
CA LYS A 53 8.55 -10.97 -10.58
C LYS A 53 7.56 -12.14 -10.68
N PHE A 54 6.55 -12.16 -9.83
CA PHE A 54 5.50 -13.18 -9.85
C PHE A 54 4.66 -13.12 -11.13
N LEU A 55 4.18 -11.94 -11.53
CA LEU A 55 3.40 -11.74 -12.76
C LEU A 55 4.18 -12.16 -14.01
N LYS A 56 5.47 -11.80 -14.08
CA LYS A 56 6.36 -12.21 -15.18
C LYS A 56 6.54 -13.74 -15.26
N ARG A 57 6.67 -14.41 -14.11
CA ARG A 57 6.88 -15.86 -14.04
C ARG A 57 5.62 -16.67 -14.33
N SER A 58 4.50 -16.24 -13.77
CA SER A 58 3.22 -16.97 -13.84
C SER A 58 2.47 -16.72 -15.15
N ARG A 59 2.88 -15.72 -15.96
CA ARG A 59 2.15 -15.23 -17.15
C ARG A 59 0.70 -14.82 -16.84
N VAL A 60 0.40 -14.58 -15.56
CA VAL A 60 -0.89 -14.05 -15.09
C VAL A 60 -0.96 -12.58 -15.48
N LYS A 61 -2.09 -12.18 -16.07
CA LYS A 61 -2.38 -10.77 -16.33
C LYS A 61 -2.92 -10.12 -15.07
N ASP A 62 -2.36 -8.98 -14.72
CA ASP A 62 -2.87 -8.16 -13.61
C ASP A 62 -4.22 -7.54 -13.99
N GLY A 63 -5.10 -7.38 -13.00
CA GLY A 63 -6.37 -6.70 -13.17
C GLY A 63 -6.13 -5.20 -13.35
N VAL A 64 -6.60 -4.63 -14.47
CA VAL A 64 -6.47 -3.19 -14.72
C VAL A 64 -7.46 -2.43 -13.85
N THR A 65 -6.93 -1.56 -12.99
CA THR A 65 -7.70 -0.66 -12.11
C THR A 65 -7.56 0.79 -12.56
N ILE A 66 -8.42 1.67 -12.04
CA ILE A 66 -8.34 3.13 -12.30
C ILE A 66 -7.01 3.76 -11.88
N PHE A 67 -6.24 3.09 -11.02
CA PHE A 67 -4.95 3.56 -10.54
C PHE A 67 -3.79 3.18 -11.47
N HIS A 68 -4.01 2.34 -12.49
CA HIS A 68 -2.96 1.97 -13.44
C HIS A 68 -2.62 3.11 -14.38
N GLY A 69 -1.35 3.54 -14.34
CA GLY A 69 -0.77 4.42 -15.34
C GLY A 69 -0.27 3.66 -16.58
N LEU A 70 -0.11 4.40 -17.68
CA LEU A 70 0.52 3.87 -18.90
C LEU A 70 2.01 3.61 -18.74
N ARG A 71 2.67 4.36 -17.85
CA ARG A 71 4.11 4.27 -17.57
C ARG A 71 4.36 4.52 -16.08
N PRO A 72 5.35 3.82 -15.48
CA PRO A 72 5.73 4.08 -14.11
C PRO A 72 6.38 5.47 -14.00
N PRO A 73 6.11 6.24 -12.94
CA PRO A 73 6.83 7.47 -12.66
C PRO A 73 8.35 7.22 -12.51
N ALA A 74 9.18 8.18 -12.91
CA ALA A 74 10.64 8.13 -12.72
C ALA A 74 11.09 8.34 -11.25
N LEU A 75 10.13 8.62 -10.36
CA LEU A 75 10.34 8.83 -8.94
C LEU A 75 10.22 7.50 -8.20
N SER A 76 11.09 7.23 -7.21
CA SER A 76 10.93 6.04 -6.38
C SER A 76 9.78 6.19 -5.39
N ILE A 77 9.24 5.07 -4.91
CA ILE A 77 8.19 5.07 -3.89
C ILE A 77 8.68 5.73 -2.61
N ARG A 78 9.93 5.47 -2.20
CA ARG A 78 10.54 6.14 -1.06
C ARG A 78 10.53 7.67 -1.20
N GLN A 79 11.07 8.17 -2.31
CA GLN A 79 11.12 9.61 -2.57
C GLN A 79 9.72 10.22 -2.66
N TYR A 80 8.75 9.45 -3.14
CA TYR A 80 7.37 9.89 -3.22
C TYR A 80 6.72 10.00 -1.84
N ILE A 81 6.90 9.02 -0.95
CA ILE A 81 6.40 9.09 0.43
C ILE A 81 7.03 10.27 1.18
N GLU A 82 8.35 10.45 1.08
CA GLU A 82 9.07 11.57 1.71
C GLU A 82 8.53 12.92 1.24
N ARG A 83 8.24 13.06 -0.06
CA ARG A 83 7.61 14.27 -0.61
C ARG A 83 6.20 14.47 -0.08
N ILE A 84 5.36 13.43 -0.06
CA ILE A 84 4.01 13.55 0.47
C ILE A 84 4.09 14.02 1.92
N PHE A 85 4.91 13.37 2.76
CA PHE A 85 5.08 13.76 4.16
C PHE A 85 5.52 15.23 4.31
N LYS A 86 6.53 15.64 3.53
CA LYS A 86 7.04 17.02 3.55
C LYS A 86 5.99 18.07 3.18
N TYR A 87 5.05 17.75 2.28
CA TYR A 87 4.12 18.75 1.72
C TYR A 87 2.67 18.61 2.21
N SER A 88 2.29 17.50 2.83
CA SER A 88 0.89 17.24 3.22
C SER A 88 0.53 17.71 4.63
N ASN A 89 1.53 18.09 5.45
CA ASN A 89 1.35 18.47 6.86
C ASN A 89 0.46 17.51 7.66
N CYS A 90 0.47 16.22 7.30
CA CYS A 90 -0.33 15.19 7.98
C CYS A 90 0.52 14.38 8.94
N SER A 91 -0.11 13.86 9.99
CA SER A 91 0.56 13.01 10.98
C SER A 91 1.11 11.72 10.35
N PRO A 92 2.19 11.14 10.91
CA PRO A 92 2.71 9.84 10.45
C PRO A 92 1.65 8.73 10.50
N SER A 93 0.68 8.82 11.42
CA SER A 93 -0.47 7.92 11.54
C SER A 93 -1.32 7.86 10.27
N CYS A 94 -1.42 8.96 9.50
CA CYS A 94 -2.11 8.96 8.21
C CYS A 94 -1.50 7.97 7.21
N PHE A 95 -0.17 7.80 7.22
CA PHE A 95 0.52 6.86 6.32
C PHE A 95 0.28 5.41 6.71
N LEU A 96 0.16 5.13 8.01
CA LEU A 96 -0.20 3.82 8.53
C LEU A 96 -1.61 3.42 8.08
N VAL A 97 -2.58 4.32 8.24
CA VAL A 97 -3.96 4.07 7.83
C VAL A 97 -4.07 3.99 6.30
N ALA A 98 -3.34 4.83 5.56
CA ALA A 98 -3.26 4.73 4.11
C ALA A 98 -2.74 3.36 3.66
N TYR A 99 -1.76 2.80 4.36
CA TYR A 99 -1.26 1.45 4.10
C TYR A 99 -2.34 0.38 4.28
N ILE A 100 -3.14 0.47 5.35
CA ILE A 100 -4.27 -0.42 5.58
C ILE A 100 -5.32 -0.28 4.45
N TYR A 101 -5.58 0.94 3.96
CA TYR A 101 -6.49 1.15 2.84
C TYR A 101 -5.98 0.56 1.53
N MET A 102 -4.68 0.66 1.26
CA MET A 102 -4.08 -0.01 0.10
C MET A 102 -4.24 -1.52 0.17
N ASP A 103 -3.95 -2.13 1.32
CA ASP A 103 -4.07 -3.58 1.52
C ASP A 103 -5.52 -4.06 1.29
N ARG A 104 -6.51 -3.35 1.88
CA ARG A 104 -7.94 -3.65 1.67
C ARG A 104 -8.36 -3.51 0.20
N PHE A 105 -7.87 -2.49 -0.50
CA PHE A 105 -8.19 -2.28 -1.91
C PHE A 105 -7.66 -3.42 -2.79
N LEU A 106 -6.42 -3.86 -2.55
CA LEU A 106 -5.79 -4.95 -3.31
C LEU A 106 -6.50 -6.29 -3.07
N GLN A 107 -6.91 -6.56 -1.83
CA GLN A 107 -7.70 -7.76 -1.51
C GLN A 107 -9.07 -7.77 -2.20
N GLY A 108 -9.76 -6.62 -2.26
CA GLY A 108 -11.07 -6.52 -2.89
C GLY A 108 -11.04 -6.60 -4.42
N THR A 109 -9.98 -6.10 -5.06
CA THR A 109 -9.93 -5.94 -6.52
C THR A 109 -9.23 -7.10 -7.24
N SER A 110 -8.61 -8.03 -6.50
CA SER A 110 -7.77 -9.11 -7.06
C SER A 110 -6.66 -8.59 -7.99
N SER A 111 -6.20 -7.35 -7.77
CA SER A 111 -5.12 -6.70 -8.51
C SER A 111 -3.84 -6.70 -7.68
N TYR A 112 -2.69 -6.75 -8.34
CA TYR A 112 -1.39 -6.73 -7.67
C TYR A 112 -0.85 -5.31 -7.56
N LEU A 113 -0.12 -5.03 -6.48
CA LEU A 113 0.62 -3.77 -6.36
C LEU A 113 1.82 -3.80 -7.31
N THR A 114 1.89 -2.85 -8.25
CA THR A 114 2.96 -2.74 -9.26
C THR A 114 3.44 -1.31 -9.41
N ALA A 115 4.56 -1.08 -10.12
CA ALA A 115 5.07 0.27 -10.34
C ALA A 115 4.10 1.18 -11.12
N LEU A 116 3.14 0.59 -11.85
CA LEU A 116 2.14 1.32 -12.63
C LEU A 116 1.00 1.88 -11.79
N ASN A 117 0.68 1.25 -10.65
CA ASN A 117 -0.45 1.63 -9.81
C ASN A 117 -0.07 2.20 -8.44
N ALA A 118 1.10 1.83 -7.90
CA ALA A 118 1.48 2.12 -6.53
C ALA A 118 1.47 3.63 -6.19
N HIS A 119 1.99 4.48 -7.07
CA HIS A 119 2.04 5.93 -6.84
C HIS A 119 0.64 6.55 -6.72
N ARG A 120 -0.22 6.28 -7.71
CA ARG A 120 -1.57 6.86 -7.76
C ARG A 120 -2.44 6.32 -6.63
N LEU A 121 -2.34 5.03 -6.34
CA LEU A 121 -3.06 4.41 -5.24
C LEU A 121 -2.63 4.99 -3.88
N LEU A 122 -1.31 5.12 -3.65
CA LEU A 122 -0.76 5.61 -2.39
C LEU A 122 -1.28 7.02 -2.04
N ILE A 123 -1.20 7.98 -2.96
CA ILE A 123 -1.67 9.35 -2.66
C ILE A 123 -3.16 9.38 -2.41
N SER A 124 -3.96 8.62 -3.16
CA SER A 124 -5.41 8.53 -2.92
C SER A 124 -5.70 7.99 -1.52
N CYS A 125 -5.00 6.93 -1.08
CA CYS A 125 -5.15 6.37 0.26
C CYS A 125 -4.69 7.35 1.36
N VAL A 126 -3.59 8.08 1.14
CA VAL A 126 -3.12 9.12 2.09
C VAL A 126 -4.12 10.26 2.20
N LEU A 127 -4.64 10.76 1.08
CA LEU A 127 -5.65 11.82 1.08
C LEU A 127 -6.93 11.39 1.80
N LEU A 128 -7.38 10.16 1.58
CA LEU A 128 -8.51 9.59 2.31
C LEU A 128 -8.20 9.52 3.82
N ALA A 129 -7.05 8.96 4.20
CA ALA A 129 -6.66 8.85 5.61
C ALA A 129 -6.58 10.22 6.29
N ALA A 130 -5.94 11.21 5.66
CA ALA A 130 -5.84 12.57 6.17
C ALA A 130 -7.23 13.21 6.36
N LYS A 131 -8.13 13.04 5.37
CA LYS A 131 -9.51 13.54 5.47
C LYS A 131 -10.28 12.96 6.65
N PHE A 132 -9.99 11.72 7.06
CA PHE A 132 -10.69 11.07 8.16
C PHE A 132 -10.02 11.28 9.53
N LEU A 133 -8.70 11.44 9.58
CA LEU A 133 -7.95 11.48 10.85
C LEU A 133 -7.65 12.90 11.32
N GLU A 134 -7.48 13.85 10.40
CA GLU A 134 -7.05 15.22 10.74
C GLU A 134 -8.22 16.21 10.82
N ASP A 135 -9.38 15.89 10.21
CA ASP A 135 -10.60 16.70 10.31
C ASP A 135 -11.52 16.29 11.48
N ALA A 136 -11.14 15.24 12.23
CA ALA A 136 -11.95 14.66 13.30
C ALA A 136 -11.79 15.36 14.65
#